data_AF-A0ABD5SI05-F1
#
_entry.id   AF-A0ABD5SI05-F1
#
_cell.length_a   1.000
_cell.length_b   1.000
_cell.length_c   1.000
_cell.angle_alpha   90.00
_cell.angle_beta   90.00
_cell.angle_gamma   90.00
#
_symmetry.space_group_name_H-M   'P 1'
#
loop_
_entity.id
_entity.type
_entity.pdbx_description
1 polymer ?
#
loop_
_entity_poly.entity_id
_entity_poly.type
_entity_poly.pdbx_seq_one_letter_code
_entity_poly.pdbx_strand_id
1 'polypeptide(L)'
;MTEGGDPTKRDDPSDGEDPSDGEDPSNAGGGTETYGGTDAETPADGWIRELSRDDPLAAVSPLDGRYAGRTAPLSPYASEAALMRARVRVEVEYLIELGALDATPFDLEDAAVDALRDLYESFSAADARLIKRLETEGAAGYAATNHDVKAIEYFLRVRLTTLADSASGSSPVDDAEALFPWIHFGLTSEDVNNLAQRLLVKPAVTEVLVPAIREVRDALVELAHEHRETPMLARTHGQPATPTTFGKEMAVYAARL
;
A
#
# COMPACT_ATOMS: atom_id res chain seq x y z
N MET A 1 13.46 58.94 -9.78
CA MET A 1 12.60 59.65 -8.82
C MET A 1 11.74 58.61 -8.11
N THR A 2 12.05 58.39 -6.82
CA THR A 2 11.13 58.12 -5.67
C THR A 2 10.37 56.78 -5.71
N GLU A 3 10.73 55.73 -4.96
CA GLU A 3 10.92 55.57 -3.50
C GLU A 3 9.82 56.18 -2.62
N GLY A 4 9.29 55.34 -1.72
CA GLY A 4 8.75 55.76 -0.42
C GLY A 4 7.27 55.46 -0.17
N GLY A 5 6.97 54.29 0.39
CA GLY A 5 5.74 54.04 1.14
C GLY A 5 5.89 54.52 2.60
N ASP A 6 4.80 55.06 3.14
CA ASP A 6 4.63 55.67 4.47
C ASP A 6 3.40 55.02 5.16
N PRO A 7 3.13 55.19 6.46
CA PRO A 7 3.80 54.59 7.61
C PRO A 7 2.80 53.88 8.57
N THR A 8 3.40 53.34 9.63
CA THR A 8 2.84 52.84 10.89
C THR A 8 1.82 53.73 11.62
N LYS A 9 0.95 53.05 12.39
CA LYS A 9 0.30 53.39 13.69
C LYS A 9 -1.22 53.41 13.65
N ARG A 10 -1.85 52.53 14.44
CA ARG A 10 -3.00 52.88 15.28
C ARG A 10 -2.96 52.10 16.59
N ASP A 11 -3.10 52.88 17.65
CA ASP A 11 -3.11 52.53 19.05
C ASP A 11 -4.43 51.89 19.50
N ASP A 12 -4.32 51.10 20.56
CA ASP A 12 -5.39 50.58 21.43
C ASP A 12 -5.93 51.71 22.34
N PRO A 13 -7.18 51.61 22.84
CA PRO A 13 -7.29 51.64 24.30
C PRO A 13 -8.32 50.67 24.91
N SER A 14 -7.89 50.15 26.05
CA SER A 14 -8.59 49.47 27.14
C SER A 14 -9.81 50.20 27.72
N ASP A 15 -10.78 49.42 28.19
CA ASP A 15 -11.69 49.60 29.34
C ASP A 15 -12.41 48.22 29.50
N GLY A 16 -12.69 47.57 30.64
CA GLY A 16 -12.65 47.86 32.06
C GLY A 16 -13.64 46.88 32.75
N GLU A 17 -13.13 46.10 33.70
CA GLU A 17 -13.77 45.52 34.91
C GLU A 17 -14.87 44.42 34.91
N ASP A 18 -14.61 43.45 35.81
CA ASP A 18 -15.29 42.26 36.39
C ASP A 18 -16.64 42.59 37.11
N PRO A 19 -17.55 41.69 37.62
CA PRO A 19 -17.25 40.41 38.30
C PRO A 19 -18.29 39.25 38.33
N SER A 20 -17.83 38.15 38.96
CA SER A 20 -18.54 37.17 39.83
C SER A 20 -19.50 36.12 39.22
N ASP A 21 -19.16 34.84 39.45
CA ASP A 21 -19.93 33.77 40.11
C ASP A 21 -19.19 32.44 39.79
N GLY A 22 -18.65 31.64 40.73
CA GLY A 22 -19.28 31.03 41.89
C GLY A 22 -19.38 29.51 41.65
N GLU A 23 -18.53 28.73 42.34
CA GLU A 23 -18.61 27.32 42.87
C GLU A 23 -19.57 26.30 42.21
N ASP A 24 -19.36 24.98 42.07
CA ASP A 24 -18.64 23.93 42.84
C ASP A 24 -18.66 22.62 42.00
N PRO A 25 -17.78 21.61 42.24
CA PRO A 25 -17.63 20.39 41.46
C PRO A 25 -18.45 19.22 42.03
N SER A 26 -19.14 18.46 41.17
CA SER A 26 -19.45 17.05 41.42
C SER A 26 -20.18 16.42 40.23
N ASN A 27 -19.50 15.55 39.48
CA ASN A 27 -20.10 14.27 39.12
C ASN A 27 -18.99 13.26 38.81
N ALA A 28 -18.66 12.46 39.82
CA ALA A 28 -17.93 11.22 39.66
C ALA A 28 -18.92 10.11 39.31
N GLY A 29 -18.68 9.46 38.18
CA GLY A 29 -19.33 8.22 37.73
C GLY A 29 -18.77 7.94 36.34
N GLY A 30 -17.78 7.06 36.19
CA GLY A 30 -17.91 5.64 36.50
C GLY A 30 -18.47 4.97 35.25
N GLY A 31 -17.61 4.76 34.25
CA GLY A 31 -17.97 4.14 32.98
C GLY A 31 -16.70 3.69 32.26
N THR A 32 -16.18 2.53 32.68
CA THR A 32 -15.26 1.74 31.87
C THR A 32 -15.97 1.38 30.57
N GLU A 33 -15.67 2.08 29.48
CA GLU A 33 -15.98 1.59 28.13
C GLU A 33 -15.01 0.45 27.84
N THR A 34 -15.40 -0.74 28.29
CA THR A 34 -14.94 -1.99 27.73
C THR A 34 -15.32 -1.98 26.26
N TYR A 35 -14.36 -1.87 25.36
CA TYR A 35 -14.52 -2.30 23.97
C TYR A 35 -14.56 -3.83 23.96
N GLY A 36 -15.61 -4.39 24.58
CA GLY A 36 -16.03 -5.76 24.35
C GLY A 36 -16.55 -5.81 22.93
N GLY A 37 -16.10 -6.80 22.16
CA GLY A 37 -16.63 -7.09 20.85
C GLY A 37 -18.16 -7.15 20.92
N THR A 38 -18.80 -6.13 20.39
CA THR A 38 -20.11 -6.31 19.81
C THR A 38 -19.81 -6.83 18.41
N ASP A 39 -20.17 -8.10 18.20
CA ASP A 39 -20.50 -8.60 16.88
C ASP A 39 -21.24 -7.47 16.17
N ALA A 40 -20.58 -6.83 15.21
CA ALA A 40 -21.28 -5.91 14.33
C ALA A 40 -22.38 -6.77 13.73
N GLU A 41 -23.62 -6.53 14.15
CA GLU A 41 -24.80 -7.23 13.65
C GLU A 41 -24.69 -7.18 12.14
N THR A 42 -24.27 -8.30 11.57
CA THR A 42 -24.34 -8.53 10.14
C THR A 42 -25.79 -8.25 9.81
N PRO A 43 -26.12 -7.39 8.84
CA PRO A 43 -27.51 -7.13 8.50
C PRO A 43 -28.19 -8.49 8.39
N ALA A 44 -29.14 -8.76 9.28
CA ALA A 44 -29.71 -10.08 9.51
C ALA A 44 -30.63 -10.52 8.37
N ASP A 45 -30.33 -10.08 7.14
CA ASP A 45 -31.11 -10.31 5.93
C ASP A 45 -30.21 -10.30 4.68
N GLY A 46 -29.10 -11.04 4.73
CA GLY A 46 -28.39 -11.48 3.52
C GLY A 46 -29.13 -12.66 2.90
N TRP A 47 -29.58 -12.55 1.64
CA TRP A 47 -30.52 -13.48 1.01
C TRP A 47 -29.92 -14.86 0.65
N ILE A 48 -28.60 -15.04 0.83
CA ILE A 48 -27.87 -16.29 0.54
C ILE A 48 -26.95 -16.57 1.72
N ARG A 49 -27.45 -17.28 2.73
CA ARG A 49 -26.76 -17.50 4.02
C ARG A 49 -25.63 -18.53 3.93
N GLU A 50 -25.63 -19.35 2.90
CA GLU A 50 -24.66 -20.42 2.68
C GLU A 50 -23.38 -19.95 2.00
N LEU A 51 -23.32 -18.70 1.53
CA LEU A 51 -22.21 -18.18 0.74
C LEU A 51 -21.21 -17.42 1.62
N SER A 52 -20.02 -17.99 1.81
CA SER A 52 -18.91 -17.31 2.49
C SER A 52 -18.43 -16.10 1.68
N ARG A 53 -17.91 -15.07 2.36
CA ARG A 53 -17.26 -13.92 1.69
C ARG A 53 -16.04 -14.31 0.85
N ASP A 54 -15.40 -15.42 1.18
CA ASP A 54 -14.24 -15.92 0.42
C ASP A 54 -14.65 -16.64 -0.89
N ASP A 55 -15.95 -16.89 -1.09
CA ASP A 55 -16.46 -17.47 -2.33
C ASP A 55 -16.42 -16.43 -3.47
N PRO A 56 -15.86 -16.75 -4.66
CA PRO A 56 -15.86 -15.85 -5.81
C PRO A 56 -17.25 -15.33 -6.22
N LEU A 57 -18.33 -16.05 -5.90
CA LEU A 57 -19.72 -15.62 -6.12
C LEU A 57 -20.18 -14.55 -5.13
N ALA A 58 -19.56 -14.46 -3.95
CA ALA A 58 -19.79 -13.42 -2.95
C ALA A 58 -18.94 -12.17 -3.17
N ALA A 59 -17.96 -12.21 -4.07
CA ALA A 59 -17.07 -11.09 -4.35
C ALA A 59 -17.85 -9.86 -4.84
N VAL A 60 -17.69 -8.74 -4.15
CA VAL A 60 -18.32 -7.45 -4.53
C VAL A 60 -17.72 -6.92 -5.84
N SER A 61 -16.39 -7.04 -5.97
CA SER A 61 -15.67 -6.67 -7.17
C SER A 61 -15.64 -7.86 -8.14
N PRO A 62 -16.03 -7.67 -9.42
CA PRO A 62 -15.88 -8.74 -10.41
C PRO A 62 -14.40 -9.02 -10.73
N LEU A 63 -13.48 -8.15 -10.34
CA LEU A 63 -12.04 -8.37 -10.50
C LEU A 63 -11.54 -9.51 -9.63
N ASP A 64 -12.20 -9.78 -8.50
CA ASP A 64 -11.83 -10.86 -7.57
C ASP A 64 -12.81 -12.05 -7.61
N GLY A 65 -13.89 -11.92 -8.41
CA GLY A 65 -14.87 -12.98 -8.68
C GLY A 65 -14.87 -13.40 -10.14
N ARG A 66 -15.85 -12.92 -10.91
CA ARG A 66 -16.09 -13.30 -12.32
C ARG A 66 -14.85 -13.23 -13.23
N TYR A 67 -13.97 -12.26 -13.00
CA TYR A 67 -12.77 -12.02 -13.81
C TYR A 67 -11.47 -12.34 -13.07
N ALA A 68 -11.52 -13.01 -11.91
CA ALA A 68 -10.35 -13.34 -11.11
C ALA A 68 -9.25 -14.05 -11.91
N GLY A 69 -9.62 -14.96 -12.82
CA GLY A 69 -8.65 -15.62 -13.70
C GLY A 69 -7.89 -14.67 -14.65
N ARG A 70 -8.49 -13.53 -15.01
CA ARG A 70 -7.88 -12.51 -15.90
C ARG A 70 -7.02 -11.52 -15.14
N THR A 71 -7.34 -11.27 -13.88
CA THR A 71 -6.67 -10.31 -12.98
C THR A 71 -5.67 -10.98 -12.05
N ALA A 72 -5.67 -12.30 -11.93
CA ALA A 72 -4.77 -13.07 -11.07
C ALA A 72 -3.28 -12.68 -11.23
N PRO A 73 -2.75 -12.41 -12.44
CA PRO A 73 -1.36 -11.96 -12.59
C PRO A 73 -1.04 -10.62 -11.91
N LEU A 74 -2.05 -9.79 -11.60
CA LEU A 74 -1.86 -8.52 -10.88
C LEU A 74 -1.83 -8.69 -9.35
N SER A 75 -2.30 -9.82 -8.82
CA SER A 75 -2.38 -10.06 -7.37
C SER A 75 -1.03 -9.91 -6.64
N PRO A 76 0.11 -10.38 -7.20
CA PRO A 76 1.43 -10.15 -6.60
C PRO A 76 1.86 -8.68 -6.48
N TYR A 77 1.14 -7.75 -7.12
CA TYR A 77 1.45 -6.33 -7.12
C TYR A 77 0.35 -5.44 -6.54
N ALA A 78 -0.92 -5.85 -6.66
CA ALA A 78 -2.08 -5.02 -6.34
C ALA A 78 -2.89 -5.51 -5.13
N SER A 79 -2.48 -6.60 -4.48
CA SER A 79 -3.13 -7.10 -3.27
C SER A 79 -2.63 -6.40 -2.01
N GLU A 80 -3.42 -6.48 -0.93
CA GLU A 80 -3.01 -5.99 0.39
C GLU A 80 -1.74 -6.69 0.89
N ALA A 81 -1.61 -8.01 0.65
CA ALA A 81 -0.39 -8.75 0.99
C ALA A 81 0.83 -8.27 0.21
N ALA A 82 0.67 -7.90 -1.07
CA ALA A 82 1.73 -7.30 -1.86
C ALA A 82 2.17 -5.93 -1.29
N LEU A 83 1.20 -5.11 -0.88
CA LEU A 83 1.47 -3.82 -0.21
C LEU A 83 2.20 -4.01 1.12
N MET A 84 1.77 -4.95 1.96
CA MET A 84 2.45 -5.30 3.21
C MET A 84 3.90 -5.72 2.95
N ARG A 85 4.13 -6.66 2.03
CA ARG A 85 5.48 -7.10 1.66
C ARG A 85 6.36 -5.94 1.17
N ALA A 86 5.82 -5.06 0.33
CA ALA A 86 6.56 -3.91 -0.18
C ALA A 86 6.89 -2.90 0.92
N ARG A 87 6.00 -2.68 1.89
CA ARG A 87 6.26 -1.83 3.06
C ARG A 87 7.34 -2.44 3.97
N VAL A 88 7.28 -3.75 4.22
CA VAL A 88 8.36 -4.48 4.94
C VAL A 88 9.69 -4.26 4.23
N ARG A 89 9.74 -4.39 2.89
CA ARG A 89 10.96 -4.14 2.12
C ARG A 89 11.51 -2.73 2.32
N VAL A 90 10.65 -1.70 2.27
CA VAL A 90 11.10 -0.31 2.44
C VAL A 90 11.68 -0.08 3.83
N GLU A 91 10.99 -0.54 4.87
CA GLU A 91 11.46 -0.41 6.26
C GLU A 91 12.75 -1.19 6.52
N VAL A 92 12.86 -2.41 6.00
CA VAL A 92 14.05 -3.25 6.13
C VAL A 92 15.26 -2.60 5.46
N GLU A 93 15.11 -2.18 4.19
CA GLU A 93 16.23 -1.53 3.49
C GLU A 93 16.58 -0.21 4.15
N TYR A 94 15.60 0.53 4.70
CA TYR A 94 15.89 1.75 5.46
C TYR A 94 16.69 1.47 6.74
N LEU A 95 16.34 0.43 7.51
CA LEU A 95 17.09 0.03 8.70
C LEU A 95 18.52 -0.41 8.35
N ILE A 96 18.70 -1.15 7.25
CA ILE A 96 20.01 -1.56 6.75
C ILE A 96 20.86 -0.33 6.40
N GLU A 97 20.30 0.62 5.66
CA GLU A 97 21.00 1.86 5.29
C GLU A 97 21.33 2.72 6.52
N LEU A 98 20.45 2.75 7.53
CA LEU A 98 20.76 3.42 8.80
C LEU A 98 21.97 2.78 9.48
N GLY A 99 22.01 1.46 9.60
CA GLY A 99 23.13 0.73 10.23
C GLY A 99 24.46 0.82 9.47
N ALA A 100 24.48 1.36 8.24
CA ALA A 100 25.69 1.64 7.48
C ALA A 100 26.25 3.07 7.73
N LEU A 101 25.55 3.91 8.51
CA LEU A 101 25.97 5.26 8.81
C LEU A 101 26.82 5.31 10.09
N ASP A 102 27.96 6.01 10.04
CA ASP A 102 28.78 6.29 11.23
C ASP A 102 28.03 7.06 12.35
N ALA A 103 26.87 7.64 12.01
CA ALA A 103 26.05 8.44 12.93
C ALA A 103 25.10 7.61 13.80
N THR A 104 24.87 6.34 13.48
CA THR A 104 24.01 5.44 14.26
C THR A 104 24.84 4.60 15.23
N PRO A 105 24.34 4.33 16.45
CA PRO A 105 25.07 3.60 17.48
C PRO A 105 24.92 2.07 17.34
N PHE A 106 24.75 1.58 16.12
CA PHE A 106 24.62 0.15 15.80
C PHE A 106 25.16 -0.12 14.40
N ASP A 107 25.66 -1.33 14.20
CA ASP A 107 26.14 -1.86 12.93
C ASP A 107 25.43 -3.18 12.63
N LEU A 108 25.31 -3.54 11.36
CA LEU A 108 24.72 -4.81 10.92
C LEU A 108 25.78 -5.61 10.15
N GLU A 109 26.11 -6.81 10.65
CA GLU A 109 26.96 -7.75 9.92
C GLU A 109 26.24 -8.32 8.69
N ASP A 110 27.00 -8.86 7.73
CA ASP A 110 26.45 -9.42 6.49
C ASP A 110 25.34 -10.46 6.75
N ALA A 111 25.52 -11.31 7.79
CA ALA A 111 24.51 -12.29 8.18
C ALA A 111 23.20 -11.65 8.70
N ALA A 112 23.30 -10.52 9.40
CA ALA A 112 22.15 -9.75 9.87
C ALA A 112 21.41 -9.13 8.68
N VAL A 113 22.16 -8.54 7.74
CA VAL A 113 21.62 -7.94 6.51
C VAL A 113 20.87 -8.98 5.67
N ASP A 114 21.46 -10.15 5.48
CA ASP A 114 20.82 -11.25 4.72
C ASP A 114 19.55 -11.74 5.42
N ALA A 115 19.59 -11.92 6.74
CA ALA A 115 18.42 -12.34 7.52
C ALA A 115 17.29 -11.30 7.50
N LEU A 116 17.63 -10.01 7.50
CA LEU A 116 16.68 -8.92 7.37
C LEU A 116 16.03 -8.90 5.98
N ARG A 117 16.80 -9.08 4.91
CA ARG A 117 16.27 -9.13 3.53
C ARG A 117 15.33 -10.31 3.32
N ASP A 118 15.63 -11.46 3.93
CA ASP A 118 14.77 -12.64 3.88
C ASP A 118 13.35 -12.36 4.39
N LEU A 119 13.16 -11.39 5.29
CA LEU A 119 11.84 -10.98 5.78
C LEU A 119 10.88 -10.53 4.67
N TYR A 120 11.39 -9.92 3.59
CA TYR A 120 10.57 -9.55 2.44
C TYR A 120 10.79 -10.45 1.22
N GLU A 121 11.94 -11.11 1.09
CA GLU A 121 12.22 -12.05 0.00
C GLU A 121 11.41 -13.35 0.14
N SER A 122 11.34 -13.89 1.36
CA SER A 122 10.59 -15.09 1.72
C SER A 122 9.27 -14.77 2.43
N PHE A 123 8.72 -13.57 2.22
CA PHE A 123 7.49 -13.10 2.85
C PHE A 123 6.31 -14.03 2.58
N SER A 124 5.68 -14.53 3.65
CA SER A 124 4.70 -15.59 3.58
C SER A 124 3.27 -15.12 3.85
N ALA A 125 2.29 -15.99 3.54
CA ALA A 125 0.91 -15.76 3.95
C ALA A 125 0.72 -15.78 5.48
N ALA A 126 1.64 -16.39 6.25
CA ALA A 126 1.61 -16.30 7.71
C ALA A 126 2.02 -14.90 8.18
N ASP A 127 2.97 -14.26 7.48
CA ASP A 127 3.44 -12.91 7.78
C ASP A 127 2.37 -11.86 7.50
N ALA A 128 1.72 -11.93 6.34
CA ALA A 128 0.59 -11.07 6.01
C ALA A 128 -0.53 -11.18 7.06
N ARG A 129 -0.86 -12.40 7.50
CA ARG A 129 -1.85 -12.62 8.56
C ARG A 129 -1.40 -12.10 9.91
N LEU A 130 -0.11 -12.20 10.24
CA LEU A 130 0.44 -11.64 11.48
C LEU A 130 0.33 -10.12 11.48
N ILE A 131 0.73 -9.45 10.41
CA ILE A 131 0.56 -8.00 10.23
C ILE A 131 -0.92 -7.64 10.38
N LYS A 132 -1.83 -8.37 9.72
CA LYS A 132 -3.25 -8.09 9.82
C LYS A 132 -3.78 -8.21 11.26
N ARG A 133 -3.37 -9.23 12.01
CA ARG A 133 -3.74 -9.36 13.43
C ARG A 133 -3.14 -8.24 14.28
N LEU A 134 -1.89 -7.84 14.05
CA LEU A 134 -1.27 -6.68 14.73
C LEU A 134 -2.02 -5.37 14.42
N GLU A 135 -2.63 -5.26 13.24
CA GLU A 135 -3.49 -4.14 12.87
C GLU A 135 -4.82 -4.17 13.64
N THR A 136 -5.53 -5.31 13.64
CA THR A 136 -6.95 -5.36 14.02
C THR A 136 -7.26 -5.93 15.41
N GLU A 137 -6.47 -6.89 15.89
CA GLU A 137 -6.78 -7.68 17.10
C GLU A 137 -5.71 -7.53 18.20
N GLY A 138 -4.48 -7.23 17.82
CA GLY A 138 -3.30 -7.40 18.65
C GLY A 138 -2.71 -8.80 18.52
N ALA A 139 -1.38 -8.92 18.64
CA ALA A 139 -0.66 -10.18 18.56
C ALA A 139 0.74 -10.05 19.18
N ALA A 140 1.34 -11.18 19.58
CA ALA A 140 2.72 -11.24 20.05
C ALA A 140 3.07 -10.23 21.18
N GLY A 141 2.12 -10.01 22.10
CA GLY A 141 2.30 -9.07 23.22
C GLY A 141 2.01 -7.61 22.89
N TYR A 142 1.66 -7.28 21.65
CA TYR A 142 1.25 -5.93 21.23
C TYR A 142 -0.28 -5.82 21.12
N ALA A 143 -0.81 -4.67 21.55
CA ALA A 143 -2.20 -4.29 21.30
C ALA A 143 -2.43 -3.97 19.81
N ALA A 144 -3.69 -4.04 19.35
CA ALA A 144 -4.08 -3.64 18.00
C ALA A 144 -3.64 -2.20 17.72
N THR A 145 -3.02 -1.99 16.56
CA THR A 145 -2.53 -0.66 16.17
C THR A 145 -3.61 0.19 15.52
N ASN A 146 -4.64 -0.42 14.91
CA ASN A 146 -5.62 0.23 14.04
C ASN A 146 -4.97 1.09 12.94
N HIS A 147 -3.72 0.78 12.56
CA HIS A 147 -2.95 1.51 11.57
C HIS A 147 -1.98 0.56 10.86
N ASP A 148 -2.07 0.52 9.53
CA ASP A 148 -1.34 -0.41 8.68
C ASP A 148 0.20 -0.31 8.77
N VAL A 149 0.79 0.88 8.62
CA VAL A 149 2.24 1.09 8.74
C VAL A 149 2.74 0.77 10.15
N LYS A 150 1.98 1.16 11.19
CA LYS A 150 2.36 0.83 12.58
C LYS A 150 2.35 -0.69 12.83
N ALA A 151 1.44 -1.44 12.20
CA ALA A 151 1.44 -2.89 12.24
C ALA A 151 2.70 -3.49 11.57
N ILE A 152 3.23 -2.86 10.51
CA ILE A 152 4.52 -3.24 9.90
C ILE A 152 5.67 -3.05 10.90
N GLU A 153 5.71 -1.92 11.62
CA GLU A 153 6.73 -1.69 12.64
C GLU A 153 6.71 -2.79 13.72
N TYR A 154 5.54 -3.13 14.23
CA TYR A 154 5.40 -4.19 15.23
C TYR A 154 5.75 -5.57 14.67
N PHE A 155 5.40 -5.84 13.41
CA PHE A 155 5.82 -7.06 12.74
C PHE A 155 7.35 -7.18 12.70
N LEU A 156 8.06 -6.10 12.35
CA LEU A 156 9.52 -6.10 12.34
C LEU A 156 10.12 -6.35 13.72
N ARG A 157 9.55 -5.77 14.78
CA ARG A 157 9.98 -6.06 16.16
C ARG A 157 9.84 -7.54 16.50
N VAL A 158 8.70 -8.15 16.18
CA VAL A 158 8.45 -9.58 16.40
C VAL A 158 9.47 -10.44 15.63
N ARG A 159 9.75 -10.09 14.38
CA ARG A 159 10.71 -10.84 13.55
C ARG A 159 12.14 -10.67 14.02
N LEU A 160 12.55 -9.47 14.43
CA LEU A 160 13.87 -9.22 15.02
C LEU A 160 14.07 -10.02 16.31
N THR A 161 13.08 -10.07 17.21
CA THR A 161 13.14 -10.94 18.40
C THR A 161 13.29 -12.41 18.00
N THR A 162 12.54 -12.86 16.99
CA THR A 162 12.63 -14.25 16.50
C THR A 162 14.01 -14.56 15.92
N LEU A 163 14.63 -13.61 15.21
CA LEU A 163 15.98 -13.75 14.69
C LEU A 163 17.00 -13.82 15.84
N ALA A 164 16.84 -12.98 16.88
CA ALA A 164 17.66 -12.99 18.08
C ALA A 164 17.58 -14.31 18.87
N ASP A 165 16.39 -14.90 18.95
CA ASP A 165 16.13 -16.15 19.67
C ASP A 165 16.51 -17.42 18.87
N SER A 166 17.14 -17.29 17.69
CA SER A 166 17.39 -18.40 16.79
C SER A 166 18.27 -19.50 17.43
N ALA A 167 17.66 -20.67 17.63
CA ALA A 167 18.23 -21.83 18.30
C ALA A 167 19.44 -22.50 17.59
N SER A 168 19.92 -21.94 16.48
CA SER A 168 20.99 -22.53 15.64
C SER A 168 22.42 -22.29 16.16
N GLY A 169 22.59 -21.59 17.27
CA GLY A 169 23.89 -21.37 17.92
C GLY A 169 24.67 -20.15 17.42
N SER A 170 24.19 -19.49 16.36
CA SER A 170 24.59 -18.15 15.95
C SER A 170 23.32 -17.37 15.61
N SER A 171 22.98 -16.38 16.42
CA SER A 171 21.93 -15.44 16.05
C SER A 171 22.49 -14.50 14.97
N PRO A 172 21.76 -14.22 13.88
CA PRO A 172 22.14 -13.17 12.94
C PRO A 172 21.91 -11.76 13.52
N VAL A 173 21.16 -11.62 14.62
CA VAL A 173 20.91 -10.34 15.30
C VAL A 173 21.14 -10.52 16.80
N ASP A 174 22.17 -9.90 17.36
CA ASP A 174 22.54 -10.11 18.77
C ASP A 174 21.62 -9.40 19.77
N ASP A 175 21.24 -8.16 19.47
CA ASP A 175 20.35 -7.34 20.31
C ASP A 175 19.20 -6.76 19.47
N ALA A 176 18.08 -7.47 19.45
CA ALA A 176 16.88 -7.02 18.75
C ALA A 176 16.31 -5.72 19.35
N GLU A 177 16.36 -5.56 20.68
CA GLU A 177 15.76 -4.40 21.35
C GLU A 177 16.50 -3.11 21.03
N ALA A 178 17.83 -3.18 20.86
CA ALA A 178 18.65 -2.06 20.40
C ALA A 178 18.22 -1.51 19.02
N LEU A 179 17.64 -2.35 18.15
CA LEU A 179 17.18 -1.97 16.82
C LEU A 179 15.76 -1.38 16.81
N PHE A 180 14.93 -1.63 17.82
CA PHE A 180 13.52 -1.20 17.84
C PHE A 180 13.28 0.31 17.69
N PRO A 181 14.12 1.20 18.26
CA PRO A 181 13.98 2.65 18.06
C PRO A 181 14.33 3.12 16.64
N TRP A 182 15.04 2.28 15.87
CA TRP A 182 15.51 2.60 14.52
C TRP A 182 14.54 2.18 13.42
N ILE A 183 13.59 1.29 13.74
CA ILE A 183 12.47 0.96 12.86
C ILE A 183 11.62 2.22 12.67
N HIS A 184 11.38 2.61 11.41
CA HIS A 184 10.65 3.82 11.05
C HIS A 184 11.24 5.13 11.61
N PHE A 185 12.54 5.16 11.95
CA PHE A 185 13.17 6.34 12.55
C PHE A 185 13.09 7.56 11.62
N GLY A 186 12.47 8.64 12.10
CA GLY A 186 12.41 9.90 11.35
C GLY A 186 11.54 9.88 10.08
N LEU A 187 10.85 8.77 9.80
CA LEU A 187 9.95 8.64 8.66
C LEU A 187 8.53 9.06 9.02
N THR A 188 7.76 9.42 8.00
CA THR A 188 6.29 9.38 8.04
C THR A 188 5.77 8.18 7.25
N SER A 189 4.54 7.75 7.51
CA SER A 189 3.85 6.69 6.76
C SER A 189 3.92 6.88 5.25
N GLU A 190 3.90 8.12 4.77
CA GLU A 190 3.96 8.40 3.33
C GLU A 190 5.33 8.17 2.71
N ASP A 191 6.44 8.28 3.46
CA ASP A 191 7.77 7.93 2.96
C ASP A 191 7.81 6.43 2.59
N VAL A 192 7.14 5.61 3.39
CA VAL A 192 7.01 4.16 3.16
C VAL A 192 6.01 3.89 2.04
N ASN A 193 4.83 4.51 2.08
CA ASN A 193 3.73 4.22 1.16
C ASN A 193 4.09 4.54 -0.29
N ASN A 194 4.67 5.71 -0.55
CA ASN A 194 4.97 6.12 -1.93
C ASN A 194 6.03 5.20 -2.57
N LEU A 195 7.03 4.77 -1.79
CA LEU A 195 8.09 3.86 -2.24
C LEU A 195 7.53 2.46 -2.45
N ALA A 196 6.73 1.96 -1.50
CA ALA A 196 6.05 0.67 -1.63
C ALA A 196 5.16 0.62 -2.88
N GLN A 197 4.36 1.65 -3.13
CA GLN A 197 3.55 1.75 -4.34
C GLN A 197 4.42 1.77 -5.61
N ARG A 198 5.55 2.48 -5.62
CA ARG A 198 6.46 2.47 -6.77
C ARG A 198 7.07 1.09 -7.03
N LEU A 199 7.44 0.36 -5.97
CA LEU A 199 7.95 -1.01 -6.07
C LEU A 199 6.94 -1.99 -6.66
N LEU A 200 5.64 -1.70 -6.53
CA LEU A 200 4.55 -2.55 -7.02
C LEU A 200 4.07 -2.15 -8.42
N VAL A 201 3.85 -0.85 -8.66
CA VAL A 201 3.30 -0.34 -9.92
C VAL A 201 4.24 -0.62 -11.09
N LYS A 202 5.55 -0.44 -10.90
CA LYS A 202 6.53 -0.66 -11.98
C LYS A 202 6.46 -2.09 -12.54
N PRO A 203 6.65 -3.16 -11.74
CA PRO A 203 6.54 -4.53 -12.26
C PRO A 203 5.12 -4.89 -12.70
N ALA A 204 4.06 -4.42 -12.04
CA ALA A 204 2.68 -4.61 -12.54
C ALA A 204 2.53 -4.11 -13.99
N VAL A 205 3.07 -2.93 -14.29
CA VAL A 205 3.04 -2.37 -15.65
C VAL A 205 3.94 -3.17 -16.57
N THR A 206 5.21 -3.41 -16.21
CA THR A 206 6.20 -3.97 -17.14
C THR A 206 6.07 -5.48 -17.36
N GLU A 207 5.57 -6.22 -16.37
CA GLU A 207 5.51 -7.69 -16.38
C GLU A 207 4.10 -8.20 -16.72
N VAL A 208 3.05 -7.40 -16.54
CA VAL A 208 1.66 -7.81 -16.83
C VAL A 208 1.03 -6.95 -17.92
N LEU A 209 0.93 -5.64 -17.71
CA LEU A 209 0.15 -4.78 -18.61
C LEU A 209 0.81 -4.60 -19.99
N VAL A 210 2.11 -4.31 -20.01
CA VAL A 210 2.86 -4.10 -21.26
C VAL A 210 2.87 -5.36 -22.14
N PRO A 211 3.13 -6.57 -21.62
CA PRO A 211 2.97 -7.81 -22.39
C PRO A 211 1.57 -7.98 -22.98
N ALA A 212 0.52 -7.79 -22.20
CA ALA A 212 -0.86 -7.92 -22.69
C ALA A 212 -1.21 -6.89 -23.79
N ILE A 213 -0.73 -5.65 -23.66
CA ILE A 213 -0.90 -4.62 -24.69
C ILE A 213 -0.14 -5.01 -25.98
N ARG A 214 1.05 -5.59 -25.84
CA ARG A 214 1.83 -6.07 -26.99
C ARG A 214 1.13 -7.22 -27.72
N GLU A 215 0.49 -8.14 -27.00
CA GLU A 215 -0.31 -9.21 -27.63
C GLU A 215 -1.44 -8.63 -28.50
N VAL A 216 -2.16 -7.61 -27.99
CA VAL A 216 -3.21 -6.93 -28.77
C VAL A 216 -2.62 -6.21 -29.98
N ARG A 217 -1.51 -5.49 -29.80
CA ARG A 217 -0.81 -4.82 -30.90
C ARG A 217 -0.38 -5.84 -31.96
N ASP A 218 0.18 -6.98 -31.56
CA ASP A 218 0.70 -7.99 -32.49
C ASP A 218 -0.43 -8.67 -33.26
N ALA A 219 -1.58 -8.94 -32.62
CA ALA A 219 -2.78 -9.39 -33.32
C ALA A 219 -3.31 -8.38 -34.34
N LEU A 220 -3.25 -7.07 -34.03
CA LEU A 220 -3.60 -6.02 -34.99
C LEU A 220 -2.60 -5.94 -36.16
N VAL A 221 -1.31 -6.17 -35.90
CA VAL A 221 -0.27 -6.25 -36.94
C VAL A 221 -0.50 -7.46 -37.85
N GLU A 222 -0.87 -8.62 -37.28
CA GLU A 222 -1.21 -9.82 -38.06
C GLU A 222 -2.40 -9.55 -38.99
N LEU A 223 -3.49 -9.00 -38.48
CA LEU A 223 -4.65 -8.59 -39.27
C LEU A 223 -4.28 -7.54 -40.34
N ALA A 224 -3.38 -6.62 -40.02
CA ALA A 224 -2.90 -5.61 -40.96
C ALA A 224 -2.17 -6.24 -42.16
N HIS A 225 -1.35 -7.26 -41.91
CA HIS A 225 -0.62 -7.97 -42.95
C HIS A 225 -1.52 -8.92 -43.75
N GLU A 226 -2.38 -9.69 -43.08
CA GLU A 226 -3.30 -10.64 -43.72
C GLU A 226 -4.23 -9.92 -44.71
N HIS A 227 -4.79 -8.78 -44.30
CA HIS A 227 -5.77 -8.03 -45.07
C HIS A 227 -5.19 -6.79 -45.78
N ARG A 228 -3.87 -6.78 -46.02
CA ARG A 228 -3.16 -5.65 -46.63
C ARG A 228 -3.82 -5.17 -47.92
N GLU A 229 -4.22 -6.11 -48.76
CA GLU A 229 -4.78 -5.86 -50.10
C GLU A 229 -6.32 -5.99 -50.13
N THR A 230 -6.99 -6.17 -48.99
CA THR A 230 -8.46 -6.30 -48.94
C THR A 230 -9.11 -4.92 -49.06
N PRO A 231 -9.73 -4.56 -50.20
CA PRO A 231 -10.32 -3.24 -50.38
C PRO A 231 -11.56 -3.07 -49.49
N MET A 232 -11.71 -1.88 -48.93
CA MET A 232 -12.83 -1.51 -48.06
C MET A 232 -13.34 -0.11 -48.42
N LEU A 233 -14.66 0.06 -48.49
CA LEU A 233 -15.27 1.38 -48.63
C LEU A 233 -15.06 2.17 -47.33
N ALA A 234 -14.24 3.22 -47.41
CA ALA A 234 -14.03 4.11 -46.28
C ALA A 234 -15.30 4.92 -45.98
N ARG A 235 -15.43 5.38 -44.73
CA ARG A 235 -16.49 6.30 -44.32
C ARG A 235 -15.91 7.48 -43.56
N THR A 236 -16.23 8.68 -44.01
CA THR A 236 -15.94 9.94 -43.31
C THR A 236 -17.27 10.59 -42.93
N HIS A 237 -17.45 11.01 -41.67
CA HIS A 237 -18.76 11.43 -41.14
C HIS A 237 -19.88 10.40 -41.38
N GLY A 238 -19.53 9.12 -41.42
CA GLY A 238 -20.45 8.01 -41.72
C GLY A 238 -20.85 7.88 -43.21
N GLN A 239 -20.38 8.78 -44.09
CA GLN A 239 -20.69 8.78 -45.52
C GLN A 239 -19.60 8.10 -46.35
N PRO A 240 -19.94 7.44 -47.48
CA PRO A 240 -18.97 6.84 -48.39
C PRO A 240 -17.85 7.82 -48.81
N ALA A 241 -16.61 7.36 -48.79
CA ALA A 241 -15.41 8.13 -49.16
C ALA A 241 -14.46 7.29 -50.04
N THR A 242 -13.32 7.87 -50.42
CA THR A 242 -12.27 7.19 -51.19
C THR A 242 -11.89 5.86 -50.53
N PRO A 243 -11.83 4.73 -51.27
CA PRO A 243 -11.51 3.42 -50.70
C PRO A 243 -10.20 3.38 -49.93
N THR A 244 -10.14 2.49 -48.94
CA THR A 244 -8.96 2.11 -48.15
C THR A 244 -8.80 0.59 -48.19
N THR A 245 -7.87 0.02 -47.42
CA THR A 245 -7.85 -1.43 -47.17
C THR A 245 -8.12 -1.73 -45.70
N PHE A 246 -8.76 -2.86 -45.42
CA PHE A 246 -9.00 -3.28 -44.03
C PHE A 246 -7.68 -3.40 -43.27
N GLY A 247 -6.65 -3.99 -43.88
CA GLY A 247 -5.33 -4.11 -43.28
C GLY A 247 -4.69 -2.76 -42.95
N LYS A 248 -4.81 -1.76 -43.83
CA LYS A 248 -4.32 -0.40 -43.54
C LYS A 248 -5.05 0.25 -42.36
N GLU A 249 -6.35 0.01 -42.18
CA GLU A 249 -7.07 0.53 -41.01
C GLU A 249 -6.65 -0.19 -39.71
N MET A 250 -6.38 -1.50 -39.74
CA MET A 250 -5.82 -2.21 -38.57
C MET A 250 -4.41 -1.70 -38.22
N ALA A 251 -3.57 -1.42 -39.23
CA ALA A 251 -2.23 -0.85 -39.05
C ALA A 251 -2.27 0.52 -38.33
N VAL A 252 -3.30 1.35 -38.58
CA VAL A 252 -3.47 2.64 -37.89
C VAL A 252 -3.66 2.44 -36.39
N TYR A 253 -4.41 1.42 -35.96
CA TYR A 253 -4.56 1.12 -34.54
C TYR A 253 -3.25 0.57 -33.95
N ALA A 254 -2.60 -0.38 -34.64
CA ALA A 254 -1.34 -0.96 -34.19
C ALA A 254 -0.24 0.09 -34.03
N ALA A 255 -0.13 1.06 -34.95
CA ALA A 255 0.90 2.10 -34.91
C ALA A 255 0.70 3.16 -33.82
N ARG A 256 -0.50 3.25 -33.25
CA ARG A 256 -0.83 4.19 -32.15
C ARG A 256 -0.59 3.58 -30.76
N LEU A 257 -0.54 2.25 -30.69
CA LEU A 257 -0.20 1.48 -29.48
C LEU A 257 1.32 1.37 -29.35
#